data_AF-A0AAQ3UX81-F1
#
_entry.id   AF-A0AAQ3UX81-F1
#
_cell.length_a   1.000
_cell.length_b   1.000
_cell.length_c   1.000
_cell.angle_alpha   90.00
_cell.angle_beta   90.00
_cell.angle_gamma   90.00
#
_symmetry.space_group_name_H-M   'P 1'
#
loop_
_entity.id
_entity.type
_entity.pdbx_description
1 polymer ?
#
loop_
_entity_poly.entity_id
_entity_poly.type
_entity_poly.pdbx_seq_one_letter_code
_entity_poly.pdbx_strand_id
1 'polypeptide(L)'
;MARSYGPTRPFDGAQAPAIPDAFKMIAQTANSTASKSPQINPDICIVNYYTNSGKLGLHQDKDESESSLTKGLPFISISIGDTAEFLFGDTRDKDQATKINLESGDVLILGGESRLLFHGISHVKTNTHQIG
;
A
#
# COMPACT_ATOMS: atom_id res chain seq x y z
N MET A 1 -1.29 -9.57 21.18
CA MET A 1 -1.03 -10.64 20.19
C MET A 1 -0.37 -10.00 18.99
N ALA A 2 0.80 -10.49 18.57
CA ALA A 2 1.41 -10.03 17.33
C ALA A 2 0.49 -10.42 16.17
N ARG A 3 0.20 -9.49 15.26
CA ARG A 3 -0.47 -9.83 14.01
C ARG A 3 0.54 -10.59 13.15
N SER A 4 0.19 -11.80 12.74
CA SER A 4 1.05 -12.63 11.89
C SER A 4 0.30 -12.99 10.62
N TYR A 5 0.98 -12.91 9.48
CA TYR A 5 0.45 -13.44 8.23
C TYR A 5 0.25 -14.96 8.32
N GLY A 6 -0.77 -15.46 7.63
CA GLY A 6 -1.12 -16.86 7.62
C GLY A 6 -2.03 -17.20 6.44
N PRO A 7 -2.20 -18.48 6.11
CA PRO A 7 -2.94 -18.91 4.93
C PRO A 7 -4.46 -18.67 5.07
N THR A 8 -4.97 -18.63 6.31
CA THR A 8 -6.40 -18.58 6.60
C THR A 8 -6.76 -17.42 7.51
N ARG A 9 -7.94 -16.84 7.30
CA ARG A 9 -8.48 -15.78 8.17
C ARG A 9 -9.01 -16.39 9.47
N PRO A 10 -8.56 -15.94 10.66
CA PRO A 10 -8.97 -16.56 11.93
C PRO A 10 -10.47 -16.51 12.23
N PHE A 11 -11.20 -15.53 11.68
CA PHE A 11 -12.61 -15.32 12.03
C PHE A 11 -13.60 -16.21 11.25
N ASP A 12 -13.21 -16.75 10.09
CA ASP A 12 -14.07 -17.63 9.28
C ASP A 12 -13.34 -18.82 8.63
N GLY A 13 -12.04 -18.96 8.87
CA GLY A 13 -11.22 -20.07 8.36
C GLY A 13 -10.97 -20.03 6.84
N ALA A 14 -11.49 -19.03 6.12
CA ALA A 14 -11.33 -18.99 4.67
C ALA A 14 -9.87 -18.71 4.28
N GLN A 15 -9.43 -19.36 3.21
CA GLN A 15 -8.14 -19.10 2.58
C GLN A 15 -8.21 -17.85 1.70
N ALA A 16 -7.17 -17.03 1.71
CA ALA A 16 -7.07 -15.94 0.74
C ALA A 16 -6.94 -16.50 -0.69
N PRO A 17 -7.59 -15.90 -1.70
CA PRO A 17 -7.36 -16.29 -3.08
C PRO A 17 -5.90 -16.02 -3.47
N ALA A 18 -5.40 -16.76 -4.47
CA ALA A 18 -4.10 -16.46 -5.05
C ALA A 18 -4.10 -15.04 -5.65
N ILE A 19 -2.96 -14.34 -5.55
CA ILE A 19 -2.79 -13.05 -6.20
C ILE A 19 -2.89 -13.25 -7.72
N PRO A 20 -3.81 -12.57 -8.41
CA PRO A 20 -3.92 -12.67 -9.86
C PRO A 20 -2.61 -12.30 -10.56
N ASP A 21 -2.25 -13.03 -11.62
CA ASP A 21 -1.00 -12.79 -12.35
C ASP A 21 -0.93 -11.38 -12.94
N ALA A 22 -2.07 -10.82 -13.35
CA ALA A 22 -2.17 -9.43 -13.80
C ALA A 22 -1.70 -8.44 -12.72
N PHE A 23 -2.03 -8.68 -11.44
CA PHE A 23 -1.62 -7.79 -10.34
C PHE A 23 -0.12 -7.91 -10.08
N LYS A 24 0.43 -9.13 -10.12
CA LYS A 24 1.88 -9.35 -10.01
C LYS A 24 2.62 -8.65 -11.15
N MET A 25 2.11 -8.76 -12.37
CA MET A 25 2.70 -8.14 -13.54
C MET A 25 2.71 -6.62 -13.41
N ILE A 26 1.58 -5.98 -13.06
CA ILE A 26 1.52 -4.53 -12.84
C ILE A 26 2.52 -4.10 -11.76
N ALA A 27 2.58 -4.81 -10.63
CA ALA A 27 3.50 -4.52 -9.55
C ALA A 27 4.96 -4.61 -9.99
N GLN A 28 5.34 -5.72 -10.63
CA GLN A 28 6.72 -5.94 -11.12
C GLN A 28 7.11 -4.93 -12.20
N THR A 29 6.20 -4.63 -13.14
CA THR A 29 6.44 -3.60 -14.15
C THR A 29 6.63 -2.23 -13.50
N ALA A 30 5.77 -1.82 -12.57
CA ALA A 30 5.94 -0.54 -11.87
C ALA A 30 7.27 -0.49 -11.10
N ASN A 31 7.61 -1.55 -10.36
CA ASN A 31 8.86 -1.64 -9.62
C ASN A 31 10.10 -1.59 -10.51
N SER A 32 10.06 -2.14 -11.72
CA SER A 32 11.16 -2.04 -12.69
C SER A 32 11.47 -0.59 -13.11
N THR A 33 10.51 0.33 -12.98
CA THR A 33 10.71 1.76 -13.28
C THR A 33 11.29 2.54 -12.08
N ALA A 34 11.23 1.98 -10.87
CA ALA A 34 11.73 2.61 -9.65
C ALA A 34 13.19 2.21 -9.36
N SER A 35 14.14 2.89 -9.99
CA SER A 35 15.58 2.58 -9.98
C SER A 35 16.25 2.52 -8.59
N LYS A 36 15.64 3.10 -7.55
CA LYS A 36 16.15 3.11 -6.17
C LYS A 36 15.49 2.08 -5.25
N SER A 37 14.61 1.23 -5.77
CA SER A 37 13.88 0.24 -4.99
C SER A 37 14.36 -1.18 -5.29
N PRO A 38 14.54 -2.05 -4.28
CA PRO A 38 14.80 -3.46 -4.50
C PRO A 38 13.71 -4.11 -5.37
N GLN A 39 14.09 -5.13 -6.14
CA GLN A 39 13.13 -5.90 -6.91
C GLN A 39 12.23 -6.75 -6.00
N ILE A 40 10.92 -6.75 -6.25
CA ILE A 40 9.95 -7.53 -5.47
C ILE A 40 9.25 -8.61 -6.30
N ASN A 41 8.98 -9.75 -5.66
CA ASN A 41 8.04 -10.76 -6.13
C ASN A 41 6.92 -10.90 -5.08
N PRO A 42 5.79 -10.21 -5.24
CA PRO A 42 4.80 -10.09 -4.17
C PRO A 42 4.06 -11.41 -3.95
N ASP A 43 3.97 -11.81 -2.68
CA ASP A 43 3.21 -12.96 -2.18
C ASP A 43 2.02 -12.54 -1.28
N ILE A 44 1.95 -11.25 -0.93
CA ILE A 44 0.85 -10.62 -0.19
C ILE A 44 0.25 -9.50 -1.04
N CYS A 45 -1.09 -9.45 -1.11
CA CYS A 45 -1.85 -8.35 -1.70
C CYS A 45 -3.02 -8.02 -0.78
N ILE A 46 -3.07 -6.78 -0.28
CA ILE A 46 -4.17 -6.29 0.55
C ILE A 46 -5.07 -5.42 -0.32
N VAL A 47 -6.36 -5.77 -0.39
CA VAL A 47 -7.36 -4.98 -1.10
C VAL A 47 -8.11 -4.12 -0.09
N ASN A 48 -7.87 -2.81 -0.15
CA ASN A 48 -8.57 -1.83 0.66
C ASN A 48 -9.69 -1.19 -0.18
N TYR A 49 -10.91 -1.16 0.38
CA TYR A 49 -12.05 -0.46 -0.21
C TYR A 49 -12.46 0.69 0.71
N TYR A 50 -12.41 1.91 0.19
CA TYR A 50 -12.77 3.12 0.93
C TYR A 50 -14.05 3.72 0.36
N THR A 51 -15.03 3.94 1.23
CA THR A 51 -16.20 4.77 0.93
C THR A 51 -15.84 6.25 1.04
N ASN A 52 -16.79 7.14 0.73
CA ASN A 52 -16.62 8.61 0.77
C ASN A 52 -16.11 9.16 2.13
N SER A 53 -16.37 8.46 3.23
CA SER A 53 -15.90 8.77 4.59
C SER A 53 -14.70 7.92 5.05
N GLY A 54 -14.19 7.05 4.18
CA GLY A 54 -13.11 6.12 4.47
C GLY A 54 -11.81 6.83 4.80
N LYS A 55 -11.10 6.30 5.80
CA LYS A 55 -9.81 6.82 6.27
C LYS A 55 -8.94 5.68 6.75
N LEU A 56 -7.64 5.86 6.68
CA LEU A 56 -6.64 5.00 7.29
C LEU A 56 -5.63 5.87 8.03
N GLY A 57 -5.55 5.70 9.35
CA GLY A 57 -4.63 6.49 10.18
C GLY A 57 -3.16 6.21 9.84
N LEU A 58 -2.26 7.12 10.23
CA LEU A 58 -0.82 6.93 10.05
C LEU A 58 -0.36 5.64 10.73
N HIS A 59 0.26 4.77 9.93
CA HIS A 59 0.82 3.47 10.33
C HIS A 59 2.05 3.15 9.48
N GLN A 60 2.76 2.09 9.86
CA GLN A 60 3.86 1.52 9.09
C GLN A 60 3.50 0.09 8.74
N ASP A 61 3.87 -0.33 7.54
CA ASP A 61 3.81 -1.73 7.15
C ASP A 61 5.08 -2.41 7.67
N LYS A 62 4.96 -3.03 8.85
CA LYS A 62 6.08 -3.64 9.58
C LYS A 62 5.77 -5.06 10.09
N ASP A 63 4.69 -5.65 9.57
CA ASP A 63 4.25 -6.99 9.94
C ASP A 63 4.93 -8.07 9.06
N GLU A 64 5.68 -7.66 8.02
CA GLU A 64 6.49 -8.54 7.17
C GLU A 64 7.74 -9.07 7.90
N SER A 65 8.39 -10.08 7.30
CA SER A 65 9.61 -10.65 7.89
C SER A 65 10.71 -9.61 8.05
N GLU A 66 11.51 -9.75 9.11
CA GLU A 66 12.66 -8.88 9.37
C GLU A 66 13.58 -8.77 8.13
N SER A 67 13.84 -9.89 7.45
CA SER A 67 14.64 -9.90 6.23
C SER A 67 14.05 -9.05 5.10
N SER A 68 12.71 -8.99 4.97
CA SER A 68 12.02 -8.15 3.99
C SER A 68 12.20 -6.67 4.32
N LEU A 69 12.01 -6.32 5.60
CA LEU A 69 12.15 -4.96 6.11
C LEU A 69 13.61 -4.47 6.03
N THR A 70 14.58 -5.27 6.45
CA THR A 70 16.02 -4.93 6.39
C THR A 70 16.51 -4.73 4.95
N LYS A 71 15.99 -5.52 4.00
CA LYS A 71 16.29 -5.34 2.57
C LYS A 71 15.59 -4.10 1.98
N GLY A 72 14.62 -3.53 2.69
CA GLY A 72 13.78 -2.45 2.19
C GLY A 72 12.91 -2.87 1.00
N LEU A 73 12.48 -4.13 0.94
CA LEU A 73 11.60 -4.60 -0.15
C LEU A 73 10.35 -3.72 -0.19
N PRO A 74 9.99 -3.13 -1.35
CA PRO A 74 8.93 -2.13 -1.39
C PRO A 74 7.55 -2.70 -1.10
N PHE A 75 6.61 -1.84 -0.71
CA PHE A 75 5.22 -2.08 -1.05
C PHE A 75 4.83 -1.24 -2.28
N ILE A 76 3.87 -1.76 -3.04
CA ILE A 76 3.37 -1.13 -4.27
C ILE A 76 1.88 -0.96 -4.10
N SER A 77 1.42 0.28 -4.07
CA SER A 77 0.01 0.65 -3.90
C SER A 77 -0.55 1.14 -5.21
N ILE A 78 -1.63 0.52 -5.69
CA ILE A 78 -2.32 0.88 -6.92
C ILE A 78 -3.65 1.53 -6.52
N SER A 79 -3.94 2.72 -7.06
CA SER A 79 -5.15 3.48 -6.74
C SER A 79 -6.15 3.38 -7.89
N ILE A 80 -7.42 3.12 -7.58
CA ILE A 80 -8.50 2.97 -8.56
C ILE A 80 -9.74 3.66 -8.02
N GLY A 81 -10.38 4.50 -8.84
CA GLY A 81 -11.61 5.21 -8.48
C GLY A 81 -11.38 6.63 -7.97
N ASP A 82 -12.13 7.03 -6.95
CA ASP A 82 -12.04 8.39 -6.41
C ASP A 82 -10.65 8.68 -5.81
N THR A 83 -10.15 9.89 -6.02
CA THR A 83 -8.85 10.36 -5.56
C THR A 83 -8.73 10.27 -4.03
N ALA A 84 -7.65 9.68 -3.54
CA ALA A 84 -7.32 9.65 -2.13
C ALA A 84 -6.24 10.69 -1.77
N GLU A 85 -6.44 11.44 -0.69
CA GLU A 85 -5.36 12.23 -0.07
C GLU A 85 -4.51 11.29 0.78
N PHE A 86 -3.34 10.94 0.23
CA PHE A 86 -2.35 10.09 0.86
C PHE A 86 -1.38 10.94 1.68
N LEU A 87 -1.13 10.49 2.91
CA LEU A 87 -0.18 11.10 3.83
C LEU A 87 1.06 10.23 3.95
N PHE A 88 2.24 10.83 4.04
CA PHE A 88 3.46 10.13 4.46
C PHE A 88 4.47 11.01 5.19
N GLY A 89 5.30 10.41 6.05
CA GLY A 89 6.38 11.10 6.77
C GLY A 89 7.14 10.20 7.75
N ASP A 90 8.17 10.75 8.38
CA ASP A 90 9.06 10.02 9.30
C ASP A 90 8.43 9.77 10.68
N THR A 91 7.44 10.55 11.06
CA THR A 91 6.79 10.50 12.37
C THR A 91 5.31 10.16 12.25
N ARG A 92 4.72 9.65 13.34
CA ARG A 92 3.28 9.42 13.43
C ARG A 92 2.51 10.71 13.75
N ASP A 93 2.84 11.78 13.05
CA ASP A 93 2.24 13.10 13.21
C ASP A 93 1.65 13.57 11.87
N LYS A 94 0.33 13.77 11.85
CA LYS A 94 -0.39 14.19 10.64
C LYS A 94 -0.06 15.62 10.23
N ASP A 95 0.30 16.48 11.18
CA ASP A 95 0.58 17.88 10.90
C ASP A 95 1.97 18.07 10.26
N GLN A 96 2.87 17.08 10.45
CA GLN A 96 4.19 17.02 9.81
C GLN A 96 4.21 16.15 8.55
N ALA A 97 3.12 15.45 8.23
CA ALA A 97 3.06 14.57 7.09
C ALA A 97 2.97 15.35 5.76
N THR A 98 3.73 14.89 4.77
CA THR A 98 3.57 15.32 3.38
C THR A 98 2.27 14.74 2.82
N LYS A 99 1.59 15.51 1.97
CA LYS A 99 0.32 15.12 1.35
C LYS A 99 0.47 15.07 -0.16
N ILE A 100 -0.03 14.00 -0.76
CA ILE A 100 -0.19 13.86 -2.21
C ILE A 100 -1.58 13.35 -2.52
N ASN A 101 -2.07 13.67 -3.71
CA ASN A 101 -3.27 13.01 -4.25
C ASN A 101 -2.81 11.74 -4.98
N LEU A 102 -3.49 10.64 -4.72
CA LEU A 102 -3.42 9.44 -5.54
C LEU A 102 -4.73 9.32 -6.31
N GLU A 103 -4.67 9.53 -7.61
CA GLU A 103 -5.79 9.49 -8.54
C GLU A 103 -5.98 8.08 -9.10
N SER A 104 -7.09 7.85 -9.81
CA SER A 104 -7.32 6.55 -10.46
C SER A 104 -6.23 6.26 -11.48
N GLY A 105 -5.57 5.11 -11.35
CA GLY A 105 -4.46 4.69 -12.20
C GLY A 105 -3.08 4.96 -11.61
N ASP A 106 -2.98 5.77 -10.54
CA ASP A 106 -1.69 6.04 -9.91
C ASP A 106 -1.12 4.80 -9.21
N VAL A 107 0.20 4.66 -9.32
CA VAL A 107 0.98 3.63 -8.64
C VAL A 107 2.03 4.29 -7.75
N LEU A 108 1.93 4.07 -6.44
CA LEU A 108 2.89 4.52 -5.44
C LEU A 108 3.80 3.37 -5.01
N ILE A 109 5.09 3.64 -4.88
CA ILE A 109 6.09 2.66 -4.43
C ILE A 109 6.87 3.26 -3.26
N LEU A 110 6.80 2.62 -2.08
CA LEU A 110 7.66 2.93 -0.93
C LEU A 110 8.57 1.75 -0.64
N GLY A 111 9.87 1.91 -0.87
CA GLY A 111 10.91 0.92 -0.60
C GLY A 111 12.25 1.57 -0.28
N GLY A 112 13.28 0.76 -0.06
CA GLY A 112 14.58 1.25 0.39
C GLY A 112 14.47 2.05 1.69
N GLU A 113 15.06 3.24 1.72
CA GLU A 113 15.00 4.15 2.88
C GLU A 113 13.57 4.58 3.22
N SER A 114 12.67 4.62 2.23
CA SER A 114 11.27 5.02 2.42
C SER A 114 10.37 3.87 2.90
N ARG A 115 10.90 2.65 3.06
CA ARG A 115 10.09 1.46 3.34
C ARG A 115 9.29 1.54 4.64
N LEU A 116 9.80 2.27 5.62
CA LEU A 116 9.22 2.40 6.95
C LEU A 116 8.64 3.80 7.23
N LEU A 117 8.36 4.60 6.19
CA LEU A 117 7.63 5.84 6.38
C LEU A 117 6.24 5.56 6.98
N PHE A 118 5.83 6.37 7.95
CA PHE A 118 4.45 6.42 8.38
C PHE A 118 3.61 6.90 7.22
N HIS A 119 2.49 6.24 6.96
CA HIS A 119 1.60 6.61 5.88
C HIS A 119 0.14 6.27 6.16
N GLY A 120 -0.77 6.85 5.39
CA GLY A 120 -2.21 6.63 5.56
C GLY A 120 -3.07 7.43 4.57
N ILE A 121 -4.38 7.28 4.70
CA ILE A 121 -5.39 7.98 3.89
C ILE A 121 -6.17 8.92 4.80
N SER A 122 -6.06 10.22 4.55
CA SER A 122 -6.76 11.22 5.37
C SER A 122 -8.20 11.46 4.91
N HIS A 123 -8.44 11.36 3.60
CA HIS A 123 -9.71 11.67 2.96
C HIS A 123 -9.79 11.06 1.54
N VAL A 124 -10.99 10.70 1.12
CA VAL A 124 -11.31 10.30 -0.26
C VAL A 124 -12.21 11.38 -0.87
N LYS A 125 -11.80 11.95 -2.00
CA LYS A 125 -12.51 13.03 -2.68
C LYS A 125 -13.63 12.45 -3.55
N THR A 126 -14.87 12.71 -3.18
CA THR A 126 -16.05 12.16 -3.87
C THR A 126 -16.17 12.67 -5.31
N ASN A 127 -16.62 11.80 -6.22
CA ASN A 127 -16.92 12.14 -7.62
C ASN A 127 -15.70 12.60 -8.42
N THR A 128 -14.54 11.99 -8.16
CA THR A 128 -13.28 12.23 -8.86
C THR A 128 -12.81 11.04 -9.69
N HIS A 129 -13.55 9.92 -9.68
CA HIS A 129 -13.39 8.77 -10.55
C HIS A 129 -13.72 9.08 -12.03
N GLN A 130 -13.07 10.06 -12.65
CA GLN A 130 -13.13 10.21 -14.10
C GLN A 130 -12.36 9.03 -14.71
N ILE A 131 -13.09 8.17 -15.43
CA ILE A 131 -12.48 7.18 -16.31
C ILE A 131 -12.28 7.90 -17.64
N GLY A 132 -11.03 8.14 -18.02
CA GLY A 132 -10.67 8.70 -19.33
C GLY A 132 -11.09 7.80 -20.47
#